data_AF-A0A9E1HHR9-F1
#
_entry.id   AF-A0A9E1HHR9-F1
#
_cell.length_a   1.000
_cell.length_b   1.000
_cell.length_c   1.000
_cell.angle_alpha   90.00
_cell.angle_beta   90.00
_cell.angle_gamma   90.00
#
_symmetry.space_group_name_H-M   'P 1'
#
loop_
_entity.id
_entity.type
_entity.pdbx_description
1 polymer ?
#
loop_
_entity_poly.entity_id
_entity_poly.type
_entity_poly.pdbx_seq_one_letter_code
_entity_poly.pdbx_strand_id
1 'polypeptide(L)'
;GISYTYAKGTSLYYGLAGLGLANAWLYYYFKETSFLKTSIKICEHIFDFSIKQNTKTILIDPMSEEIDYTYSKGMLGQLYFINELLNIIKE
;
A
#
# COMPACT_ATOMS: atom_id res chain seq x y z
N GLY A 1 14.38 22.74 8.67
CA GLY A 1 13.68 21.59 9.27
C GLY A 1 14.16 20.35 8.58
N ILE A 2 14.58 19.32 9.32
CA ILE A 2 15.03 18.06 8.74
C ILE A 2 13.78 17.35 8.21
N SER A 3 13.62 17.34 6.88
CA SER A 3 12.54 16.59 6.22
C SER A 3 12.91 15.12 6.31
N TYR A 4 12.29 14.40 7.23
CA TYR A 4 12.32 12.96 7.18
C TYR A 4 11.45 12.50 6.00
N THR A 5 12.09 11.88 5.01
CA THR A 5 11.47 11.25 3.83
C THR A 5 10.75 9.96 4.22
N TYR A 6 9.82 10.03 5.17
CA TYR A 6 8.84 8.97 5.35
C TYR A 6 7.87 8.99 4.15
N ALA A 7 7.24 7.85 3.88
CA ALA A 7 6.30 7.68 2.76
C ALA A 7 5.38 8.90 2.61
N LYS A 8 5.46 9.58 1.47
CA LYS A 8 4.77 10.87 1.24
C LYS A 8 3.28 10.71 0.89
N GLY A 9 2.72 9.53 1.12
CA GLY A 9 1.38 9.16 0.70
C GLY A 9 1.22 7.65 0.62
N THR A 10 0.20 7.19 -0.08
CA THR A 10 -0.15 5.76 -0.18
C THR A 10 0.32 5.11 -1.48
N SER A 11 0.97 5.88 -2.37
CA SER A 11 1.46 5.40 -3.67
C SER A 11 2.46 4.23 -3.64
N LEU A 12 2.65 3.58 -4.79
CA LEU A 12 3.62 2.50 -4.96
C LEU A 12 5.07 3.04 -5.05
N TYR A 13 5.28 4.14 -5.75
CA TYR A 13 6.63 4.64 -6.06
C TYR A 13 7.36 5.27 -4.86
N TYR A 14 6.66 6.04 -4.02
CA TYR A 14 7.25 6.70 -2.84
C TYR A 14 6.37 6.64 -1.58
N GLY A 15 5.34 5.79 -1.61
CA GLY A 15 4.31 5.73 -0.57
C GLY A 15 4.26 4.41 0.18
N LEU A 16 3.20 4.28 0.98
CA LEU A 16 2.95 3.11 1.82
C LEU A 16 2.81 1.82 1.02
N ALA A 17 2.21 1.83 -0.17
CA ALA A 17 2.05 0.61 -0.96
C ALA A 17 3.42 0.01 -1.36
N GLY A 18 4.41 0.83 -1.69
CA GLY A 18 5.78 0.36 -1.97
C GLY A 18 6.46 -0.26 -0.74
N LEU A 19 6.31 0.37 0.43
CA LEU A 19 6.84 -0.16 1.69
C LEU A 19 6.15 -1.46 2.11
N GLY A 20 4.83 -1.53 1.93
CA GLY A 20 4.04 -2.74 2.18
C GLY A 20 4.51 -3.89 1.28
N LEU A 21 4.66 -3.63 -0.02
CA LEU A 21 5.11 -4.62 -0.98
C LEU A 21 6.52 -5.13 -0.65
N ALA A 22 7.43 -4.24 -0.28
CA ALA A 22 8.77 -4.64 0.15
C ALA A 22 8.72 -5.59 1.37
N ASN A 23 7.87 -5.30 2.36
CA ASN A 23 7.67 -6.20 3.50
C ASN A 23 7.05 -7.55 3.09
N ALA A 24 6.10 -7.55 2.16
CA ALA A 24 5.53 -8.79 1.63
C ALA A 24 6.60 -9.68 0.97
N TRP A 25 7.50 -9.10 0.18
CA TRP A 25 8.62 -9.83 -0.44
C TRP A 25 9.66 -10.31 0.58
N LEU A 26 9.97 -9.49 1.59
CA LEU A 26 10.86 -9.92 2.68
C LEU A 26 10.28 -11.12 3.43
N TYR A 27 8.97 -11.11 3.71
CA TYR A 27 8.30 -12.29 4.25
C TYR A 27 8.39 -13.49 3.31
N TYR A 28 8.11 -13.31 2.01
CA TYR A 28 8.18 -14.40 1.04
C TYR A 28 9.56 -15.08 1.04
N TYR A 29 10.64 -14.29 1.11
CA TYR A 29 12.02 -14.78 1.08
C TYR A 29 12.50 -15.37 2.42
N PHE A 30 12.33 -14.64 3.52
CA PHE A 30 12.86 -15.04 4.83
C PHE A 30 11.90 -15.90 5.67
N LYS A 31 10.61 -15.93 5.31
CA LYS A 31 9.52 -16.55 6.07
C LYS A 31 9.38 -16.04 7.51
N GLU A 32 9.89 -14.84 7.79
CA GLU A 32 9.76 -14.21 9.10
C GLU A 32 8.42 -13.46 9.21
N THR A 33 7.55 -13.91 10.11
CA THR A 33 6.17 -13.41 10.25
C THR A 33 6.08 -11.93 10.65
N SER A 34 7.14 -11.34 11.18
CA SER A 34 7.21 -9.91 11.52
C SER A 34 7.00 -9.04 10.28
N PHE A 35 7.61 -9.39 9.14
CA PHE A 35 7.45 -8.70 7.87
C PHE A 35 6.01 -8.79 7.35
N LEU A 36 5.40 -9.98 7.41
CA LEU A 36 4.01 -10.16 6.99
C LEU A 36 3.06 -9.30 7.83
N LYS A 37 3.23 -9.31 9.17
CA LYS A 37 2.42 -8.48 10.08
C LYS A 37 2.55 -7.00 9.76
N THR A 38 3.76 -6.53 9.45
CA THR A 38 3.99 -5.14 9.04
C THR A 38 3.32 -4.83 7.70
N SER A 39 3.44 -5.72 6.70
CA SER A 39 2.78 -5.55 5.40
C SER A 39 1.25 -5.46 5.54
N ILE A 40 0.64 -6.32 6.36
CA ILE A 40 -0.81 -6.30 6.62
C ILE A 40 -1.22 -4.99 7.28
N LYS A 41 -0.50 -4.53 8.31
CA LYS A 41 -0.79 -3.23 8.96
C LYS A 41 -0.70 -2.06 8.00
N ILE A 42 0.27 -2.08 7.08
CA ILE A 42 0.39 -1.05 6.04
C ILE A 42 -0.82 -1.09 5.10
N CYS A 43 -1.26 -2.30 4.71
CA CYS A 43 -2.44 -2.49 3.88
C CYS A 43 -3.70 -1.93 4.58
N GLU A 44 -3.94 -2.30 5.84
CA GLU A 44 -5.03 -1.76 6.66
C GLU A 44 -5.00 -0.23 6.69
N HIS A 45 -3.82 0.35 6.89
CA HIS A 45 -3.67 1.80 6.93
C HIS A 45 -3.95 2.50 5.58
N ILE A 46 -3.66 1.85 4.45
CA ILE A 46 -4.09 2.36 3.13
C ILE A 46 -5.62 2.38 3.03
N PHE A 47 -6.30 1.37 3.60
CA PHE A 47 -7.76 1.31 3.62
C PHE A 47 -8.40 2.34 4.56
N ASP A 48 -7.72 2.81 5.60
CA ASP A 48 -8.21 3.89 6.48
C ASP A 48 -8.52 5.17 5.69
N PHE A 49 -7.79 5.42 4.60
CA PHE A 49 -8.02 6.57 3.74
C PHE A 49 -9.05 6.32 2.63
N SER A 50 -9.54 5.09 2.48
CA SER A 50 -10.45 4.75 1.38
C SER A 50 -11.79 5.47 1.48
N ILE A 51 -12.35 5.83 0.32
CA ILE A 51 -13.66 6.44 0.21
C ILE A 51 -14.65 5.39 -0.28
N LYS A 52 -15.84 5.35 0.34
CA LYS A 52 -16.97 4.55 -0.15
C LYS A 52 -17.84 5.40 -1.07
N GLN A 53 -18.00 4.95 -2.31
CA GLN A 53 -18.93 5.54 -3.27
C GLN A 53 -19.87 4.43 -3.78
N ASN A 54 -21.15 4.51 -3.40
CA ASN A 54 -22.13 3.44 -3.62
C ASN A 54 -21.64 2.09 -3.04
N THR A 55 -21.50 1.08 -3.89
CA THR A 55 -20.99 -0.26 -3.54
C THR A 55 -19.48 -0.40 -3.77
N LYS A 56 -18.78 0.66 -4.18
CA LYS A 56 -17.35 0.63 -4.52
C LYS A 56 -16.51 1.25 -3.42
N THR A 57 -15.40 0.59 -3.09
CA THR A 57 -14.31 1.15 -2.30
C THR A 57 -13.30 1.76 -3.27
N ILE A 58 -13.01 3.04 -3.09
CA ILE A 58 -12.02 3.78 -3.88
C ILE A 58 -10.83 4.05 -2.97
N LEU A 59 -9.66 3.57 -3.39
CA LEU A 59 -8.42 3.86 -2.68
C LEU A 59 -7.88 5.21 -3.17
N ILE A 60 -7.43 6.03 -2.25
CA ILE A 60 -6.92 7.37 -2.53
C ILE A 60 -5.57 7.58 -1.86
N ASP A 61 -4.82 8.54 -2.39
CA ASP A 61 -3.72 9.13 -1.65
C ASP A 61 -4.24 10.39 -0.95
N PRO A 62 -4.28 10.43 0.40
CA PRO A 62 -4.79 11.59 1.12
C PRO A 62 -3.96 12.85 0.87
N MET A 63 -2.74 12.71 0.32
CA MET A 63 -1.86 13.84 -0.03
C MET A 63 -2.07 14.33 -1.48
N SER A 64 -2.92 13.67 -2.27
CA SER A 64 -3.23 14.08 -3.63
C SER A 64 -4.47 14.99 -3.68
N GLU A 65 -4.42 16.03 -4.51
CA GLU A 65 -5.57 16.93 -4.74
C GLU A 65 -6.69 16.25 -5.55
N GLU A 66 -6.33 15.25 -6.36
CA GLU A 66 -7.24 14.49 -7.20
C GLU A 66 -7.04 12.98 -7.03
N ILE A 67 -8.04 12.19 -7.42
CA ILE A 67 -7.90 10.73 -7.47
C ILE A 67 -6.98 10.36 -8.63
N ASP A 68 -5.76 9.95 -8.31
CA ASP A 68 -4.79 9.43 -9.27
C ASP A 68 -5.03 7.93 -9.48
N TYR A 69 -5.21 7.50 -10.74
CA TYR A 69 -5.41 6.09 -11.12
C TYR A 69 -4.15 5.45 -11.70
N THR A 70 -3.01 6.15 -11.75
CA THR A 70 -1.79 5.63 -12.36
C THR A 70 -1.14 4.52 -11.54
N TYR A 71 -0.29 3.72 -12.19
CA TYR A 71 0.38 2.59 -11.54
C TYR A 71 1.43 3.02 -10.51
N SER A 72 2.24 4.04 -10.82
CA SER A 72 3.34 4.44 -9.93
C SER A 72 2.88 5.29 -8.76
N LYS A 73 1.95 6.22 -9.00
CA LYS A 73 1.53 7.23 -8.01
C LYS A 73 0.11 7.03 -7.48
N GLY A 74 -0.72 6.31 -8.20
CA GLY A 74 -2.16 6.22 -7.94
C GLY A 74 -2.67 4.86 -7.48
N MET A 75 -3.98 4.72 -7.58
CA MET A 75 -4.78 3.58 -7.12
C MET A 75 -4.33 2.25 -7.71
N LEU A 76 -3.88 2.20 -8.97
CA LEU A 76 -3.42 0.96 -9.59
C LEU A 76 -2.20 0.37 -8.87
N GLY A 77 -1.30 1.21 -8.35
CA GLY A 77 -0.14 0.75 -7.59
C GLY A 77 -0.51 0.19 -6.21
N GLN A 78 -1.50 0.81 -5.55
CA GLN A 78 -2.04 0.31 -4.29
C GLN A 78 -2.73 -1.05 -4.48
N LEU A 79 -3.54 -1.19 -5.55
CA LEU A 79 -4.19 -2.45 -5.91
C LEU A 79 -3.17 -3.54 -6.25
N TYR A 80 -2.10 -3.18 -6.96
CA TYR A 80 -1.01 -4.12 -7.24
C TYR A 80 -0.40 -4.67 -5.95
N PHE A 81 -0.05 -3.80 -5.00
CA PHE A 81 0.43 -4.24 -3.69
C PHE A 81 -0.57 -5.16 -2.97
N ILE A 82 -1.84 -4.77 -2.90
CA ILE A 82 -2.88 -5.57 -2.24
C ILE A 82 -3.00 -6.96 -2.88
N ASN A 83 -2.98 -7.03 -4.20
CA ASN A 83 -3.07 -8.29 -4.94
C ASN A 83 -1.86 -9.20 -4.65
N GLU A 84 -0.65 -8.66 -4.66
CA GLU A 84 0.57 -9.42 -4.34
C GLU A 84 0.56 -9.93 -2.89
N LEU A 85 0.13 -9.11 -1.94
CA LEU A 85 -0.01 -9.52 -0.54
C LEU A 85 -1.02 -10.67 -0.40
N LEU A 86 -2.16 -10.59 -1.09
CA LEU A 86 -3.16 -11.67 -1.07
C LEU A 86 -2.64 -12.97 -1.69
N ASN A 87 -1.83 -12.90 -2.74
CA ASN A 87 -1.22 -14.09 -3.34
C ASN A 87 -0.25 -14.75 -2.36
N ILE A 88 0.61 -13.96 -1.72
CA ILE A 88 1.60 -14.45 -0.73
C ILE A 88 0.93 -15.08 0.50
N ILE A 89 -0.25 -14.59 0.91
CA ILE A 89 -0.99 -15.15 2.05
C ILE A 89 -1.69 -16.48 1.70
N LYS A 90 -2.03 -16.70 0.42
CA LYS A 90 -2.74 -17.91 -0.03
C LYS A 90 -1.83 -19.11 -0.25
N GLU A 91 -0.54 -18.86 -0.49
CA GLU A 91 0.50 -19.90 -0.60
C GLU A 91 0.87 -20.50 0.76
#